data_AF-A0A7K5MW34-F1
#
_entry.id   AF-A0A7K5MW34-F1
#
_cell.length_a   1.000
_cell.length_b   1.000
_cell.length_c   1.000
_cell.angle_alpha   90.00
_cell.angle_beta   90.00
_cell.angle_gamma   90.00
#
_symmetry.space_group_name_H-M   'P 1'
#
loop_
_entity.id
_entity.type
_entity.pdbx_description
1 polymer ?
#
loop_
_entity_poly.entity_id
_entity_poly.type
_entity_poly.pdbx_seq_one_letter_code
_entity_poly.pdbx_strand_id
1 'polypeptide(L)'
;RMEGFGYYTLPMGTEYRGSLWDGMFHGHGELRRPTGGAYRALWDRGLPAQGKYTFTDGLEFEVEKWLYCDGYDRRFYTEISSGFKPPGIAHLTNLDPPKIIPKGCYDCGDGFYNPKTRIVVDYNRKFLRNADDDEHEWILRTCRKAWDLTAEEEPKP
;
A
#
# COMPACT_ATOMS: atom_id res chain seq x y z
N ARG A 1 7.66 -27.32 -20.44
CA ARG A 1 8.79 -26.41 -20.13
C ARG A 1 8.39 -25.01 -20.55
N MET A 2 8.30 -24.07 -19.61
CA MET A 2 7.96 -22.67 -19.91
C MET A 2 9.24 -21.93 -20.29
N GLU A 3 9.23 -21.34 -21.48
CA GLU A 3 10.34 -20.60 -22.08
C GLU A 3 9.78 -19.32 -22.70
N GLY A 4 10.54 -18.23 -22.66
CA GLY A 4 10.12 -16.95 -23.22
C GLY A 4 9.28 -16.11 -22.26
N PHE A 5 8.53 -15.14 -22.77
CA PHE A 5 7.76 -14.21 -21.93
C PHE A 5 6.46 -14.85 -21.43
N GLY A 6 6.19 -14.75 -20.13
CA GLY A 6 5.01 -15.33 -19.51
C GLY A 6 4.50 -14.58 -18.29
N TYR A 7 3.37 -15.06 -17.80
CA TYR A 7 2.71 -14.58 -16.58
C TYR A 7 2.57 -15.76 -15.63
N TYR A 8 2.83 -15.53 -14.34
CA TYR A 8 2.68 -16.55 -13.30
C TYR A 8 2.10 -15.94 -12.04
N THR A 9 0.94 -16.43 -11.62
CA THR A 9 0.29 -16.00 -10.37
C THR A 9 0.74 -16.89 -9.24
N LEU A 10 1.43 -16.32 -8.25
CA LEU A 10 1.84 -17.01 -7.03
C LEU A 10 0.63 -17.26 -6.12
N PRO A 11 0.70 -18.25 -5.19
CA PRO A 11 -0.40 -18.57 -4.27
C PRO A 11 -0.95 -17.38 -3.45
N MET A 12 -0.10 -16.40 -3.17
CA MET A 12 -0.48 -15.16 -2.45
C MET A 12 -1.11 -14.09 -3.35
N GLY A 13 -1.40 -14.41 -4.61
CA GLY A 13 -1.97 -13.48 -5.60
C GLY A 13 -0.95 -12.56 -6.26
N THR A 14 0.30 -12.53 -5.81
CA THR A 14 1.38 -11.80 -6.50
C THR A 14 1.54 -12.34 -7.91
N GLU A 15 1.60 -11.45 -8.89
CA GLU A 15 1.75 -11.82 -10.30
C GLU A 15 3.17 -11.51 -10.76
N TYR A 16 3.85 -12.52 -11.32
CA TYR A 16 5.06 -12.33 -12.10
C TYR A 16 4.69 -12.10 -13.56
N ARG A 17 5.35 -11.12 -14.18
CA ARG A 17 5.31 -10.86 -15.62
C ARG A 17 6.74 -10.66 -16.11
N GLY A 18 7.21 -11.54 -16.97
CA GLY A 18 8.59 -11.43 -17.46
C GLY A 18 9.04 -12.66 -18.22
N SER A 19 10.34 -12.69 -18.49
CA SER A 19 10.96 -13.83 -19.15
C SER A 19 11.06 -15.04 -18.20
N LEU A 20 10.91 -16.23 -18.77
CA LEU A 20 10.96 -17.52 -18.12
C LEU A 20 12.00 -18.39 -18.84
N TRP A 21 12.75 -19.16 -18.08
CA TRP A 21 13.69 -20.17 -18.59
C TRP A 21 13.58 -21.41 -17.72
N ASP A 22 13.30 -22.55 -18.36
CA ASP A 22 13.03 -23.83 -17.70
C ASP A 22 11.98 -23.77 -16.57
N GLY A 23 10.94 -22.95 -16.75
CA GLY A 23 9.91 -22.72 -15.72
C GLY A 23 10.33 -21.85 -14.53
N MET A 24 11.53 -21.30 -14.53
CA MET A 24 12.01 -20.33 -13.54
C MET A 24 11.95 -18.90 -14.07
N PHE A 25 11.82 -17.92 -13.19
CA PHE A 25 11.97 -16.50 -13.55
C PHE A 25 13.39 -16.27 -14.05
N HIS A 26 13.54 -15.66 -15.23
CA HIS A 26 14.85 -15.42 -15.83
C HIS A 26 14.84 -14.17 -16.71
N GLY A 27 15.95 -13.44 -16.81
CA GLY A 27 16.01 -12.19 -17.56
C GLY A 27 15.18 -11.08 -16.90
N HIS A 28 14.58 -10.19 -17.67
CA HIS A 28 13.82 -9.08 -17.12
C HIS A 28 12.41 -9.53 -16.69
N GLY A 29 12.01 -9.16 -15.48
CA GLY A 29 10.68 -9.48 -14.96
C GLY A 29 10.23 -8.57 -13.83
N GLU A 30 8.91 -8.50 -13.65
CA GLU A 30 8.23 -7.68 -12.66
C GLU A 30 7.31 -8.54 -11.80
N LEU A 31 7.44 -8.44 -10.48
CA LEU A 31 6.46 -8.95 -9.51
C LEU A 31 5.52 -7.82 -9.09
N ARG A 32 4.21 -8.05 -9.20
CA ARG A 32 3.17 -7.10 -8.76
C ARG A 32 2.35 -7.73 -7.65
N ARG A 33 2.21 -7.05 -6.52
CA ARG A 33 1.33 -7.54 -5.44
C ARG A 33 -0.11 -7.09 -5.67
N PRO A 34 -1.11 -7.85 -5.20
CA PRO A 34 -2.52 -7.46 -5.29
C PRO A 34 -2.83 -6.15 -4.55
N THR A 35 -2.18 -5.94 -3.42
CA THR A 35 -2.26 -4.70 -2.63
C THR A 35 -1.51 -3.53 -3.27
N GLY A 36 -0.85 -3.80 -4.41
CA GLY A 36 -0.11 -2.85 -5.22
C GLY A 36 1.38 -2.82 -4.91
N GLY A 37 2.09 -1.87 -5.53
CA GLY A 37 3.55 -1.83 -5.57
C GLY A 37 4.12 -2.95 -6.45
N ALA A 38 5.30 -2.68 -7.00
CA ALA A 38 5.94 -3.56 -7.96
C ALA A 38 7.42 -3.73 -7.64
N TYR A 39 7.94 -4.92 -7.93
CA TYR A 39 9.37 -5.21 -7.84
C TYR A 39 9.87 -5.64 -9.22
N ARG A 40 10.62 -4.75 -9.87
CA ARG A 40 11.25 -5.02 -11.17
C ARG A 40 12.67 -5.48 -10.93
N ALA A 41 13.05 -6.60 -11.52
CA ALA A 41 14.38 -7.14 -11.35
C ALA A 41 14.89 -7.84 -12.61
N LEU A 42 16.22 -7.98 -12.66
CA LEU A 42 16.88 -8.98 -13.47
C LEU A 42 16.92 -10.29 -12.68
N TRP A 43 16.38 -11.34 -13.26
CA TRP A 43 16.22 -12.66 -12.65
C TRP A 43 17.24 -13.64 -13.23
N ASP A 44 17.87 -14.43 -12.37
CA ASP A 44 18.70 -15.56 -12.75
C ASP A 44 18.22 -16.82 -12.03
N ARG A 45 17.69 -17.79 -12.78
CA ARG A 45 17.16 -19.07 -12.27
C ARG A 45 16.27 -18.93 -11.03
N GLY A 46 15.33 -17.98 -11.08
CA GLY A 46 14.37 -17.71 -10.01
C GLY A 46 14.85 -16.73 -8.93
N LEU A 47 16.12 -16.31 -8.95
CA LEU A 47 16.69 -15.37 -7.97
C LEU A 47 16.82 -13.96 -8.57
N PRO A 48 16.44 -12.91 -7.83
CA PRO A 48 16.66 -11.54 -8.28
C PRO A 48 18.14 -11.16 -8.09
N ALA A 49 18.84 -10.86 -9.18
CA ALA A 49 20.24 -10.40 -9.15
C ALA A 49 20.35 -8.91 -8.80
N GLN A 50 19.47 -8.09 -9.38
CA GLN A 50 19.34 -6.67 -9.09
C GLN A 50 17.89 -6.28 -9.32
N GLY A 51 17.31 -5.52 -8.42
CA GLY A 51 15.95 -5.06 -8.57
C GLY A 51 15.63 -3.79 -7.84
N LYS A 52 14.52 -3.19 -8.23
CA LYS A 52 13.99 -1.95 -7.71
C LYS A 52 12.54 -2.14 -7.33
N TYR A 53 12.22 -1.69 -6.12
CA TYR A 53 10.87 -1.69 -5.62
C TYR A 53 10.25 -0.32 -5.79
N THR A 54 9.02 -0.28 -6.30
CA THR A 54 8.22 0.94 -6.43
C THR A 54 6.91 0.74 -5.65
N PHE A 55 6.61 1.67 -4.74
CA PHE A 55 5.36 1.73 -4.00
C PHE A 55 4.19 2.10 -4.92
N THR A 56 2.96 1.94 -4.42
CA THR A 56 1.74 2.20 -5.21
C THR A 56 1.58 3.64 -5.67
N ASP A 57 2.15 4.58 -4.92
CA ASP A 57 2.16 6.01 -5.19
C ASP A 57 3.33 6.43 -6.11
N GLY A 58 4.14 5.47 -6.57
CA GLY A 58 5.29 5.73 -7.43
C GLY A 58 6.59 6.01 -6.66
N LEU A 59 6.56 6.11 -5.34
CA LEU A 59 7.78 6.25 -4.55
C LEU A 59 8.70 5.05 -4.81
N GLU A 60 9.96 5.31 -5.08
CA GLU A 60 10.93 4.26 -5.34
C GLU A 60 11.77 4.00 -4.08
N PHE A 61 11.91 2.73 -3.70
CA PHE A 61 12.72 2.36 -2.55
C PHE A 61 14.21 2.50 -2.87
N GLU A 62 14.93 3.17 -1.98
CA GLU A 62 16.38 3.31 -2.03
C GLU A 62 17.01 2.81 -0.74
N VAL A 63 17.93 1.85 -0.85
CA VAL A 63 18.60 1.22 0.30
C VAL A 63 19.60 2.18 0.95
N GLU A 64 20.39 2.88 0.13
CA GLU A 64 21.50 3.71 0.62
C GLU A 64 21.05 5.08 1.12
N LYS A 65 19.99 5.64 0.53
CA LYS A 65 19.55 7.01 0.80
C LYS A 65 18.03 7.15 0.85
N TRP A 66 17.43 6.59 1.89
CA TRP A 66 16.00 6.75 2.15
C TRP A 66 15.68 8.12 2.74
N LEU A 67 15.06 9.00 1.93
CA LEU A 67 14.67 10.36 2.35
C LEU A 67 13.18 10.50 2.67
N TYR A 68 12.37 9.48 2.36
CA TYR A 68 10.93 9.58 2.56
C TYR A 68 10.55 9.39 4.04
N CYS A 69 9.80 10.35 4.58
CA CYS A 69 9.46 10.41 6.00
C CYS A 69 10.69 10.28 6.91
N ASP A 70 11.80 10.92 6.54
CA ASP A 70 12.92 11.06 7.46
C ASP A 70 12.56 12.02 8.62
N GLY A 71 13.39 12.07 9.66
CA GLY A 71 13.11 12.92 10.83
C GLY A 71 12.99 14.42 10.51
N TYR A 72 13.42 14.86 9.31
CA TYR A 72 13.40 16.25 8.86
C TYR A 72 12.21 16.55 7.95
N ASP A 73 11.86 15.63 7.05
CA ASP A 73 10.77 15.78 6.08
C ASP A 73 9.72 14.68 6.28
N ARG A 74 8.56 15.09 6.82
CA ARG A 74 7.41 14.21 7.11
C ARG A 74 6.28 14.33 6.08
N ARG A 75 6.55 14.96 4.93
CA ARG A 75 5.55 15.14 3.88
C ARG A 75 5.17 13.82 3.23
N PHE A 76 3.94 13.71 2.79
CA PHE A 76 3.51 12.63 1.93
C PHE A 76 4.22 12.70 0.57
N TYR A 77 4.44 11.55 -0.09
CA TYR A 77 5.20 11.53 -1.33
C TYR A 77 4.50 12.35 -2.42
N THR A 78 3.17 12.32 -2.43
CA THR A 78 2.35 13.15 -3.33
C THR A 78 2.56 14.65 -3.10
N GLU A 79 2.80 15.09 -1.86
CA GLU A 79 3.10 16.51 -1.57
C GLU A 79 4.50 16.90 -2.04
N ILE A 80 5.46 15.97 -2.00
CA ILE A 80 6.80 16.15 -2.56
C ILE A 80 6.74 16.27 -4.08
N SER A 81 5.98 15.39 -4.74
CA SER A 81 5.94 15.31 -6.21
C SER A 81 5.01 16.34 -6.86
N SER A 82 3.89 16.67 -6.22
CA SER A 82 2.81 17.48 -6.79
C SER A 82 2.61 18.83 -6.12
N GLY A 83 3.38 19.12 -5.07
CA GLY A 83 3.30 20.36 -4.31
C GLY A 83 2.24 20.34 -3.22
N PHE A 84 2.17 21.45 -2.46
CA PHE A 84 1.26 21.59 -1.33
C PHE A 84 -0.14 22.03 -1.74
N LYS A 85 -1.12 21.61 -0.95
CA LYS A 85 -2.45 22.23 -0.97
C LYS A 85 -2.42 23.65 -0.40
N PRO A 86 -3.45 24.47 -0.72
CA PRO A 86 -3.65 25.75 -0.07
C PRO A 86 -3.67 25.62 1.46
N PRO A 87 -3.19 26.64 2.19
CA PRO A 87 -3.28 26.69 3.64
C PRO A 87 -4.71 26.42 4.13
N GLY A 88 -4.84 25.64 5.21
CA GLY A 88 -6.14 25.25 5.77
C GLY A 88 -6.70 23.92 5.24
N ILE A 89 -6.11 23.32 4.20
CA ILE A 89 -6.52 22.01 3.68
C ILE A 89 -5.35 21.02 3.83
N ALA A 90 -5.24 20.39 5.00
CA ALA A 90 -4.21 19.38 5.25
C ALA A 90 -4.49 18.07 4.51
N HIS A 91 -3.45 17.41 4.01
CA HIS A 91 -3.57 16.02 3.59
C HIS A 91 -3.74 15.12 4.82
N LEU A 92 -4.85 14.38 4.87
CA LEU A 92 -5.07 13.39 5.91
C LEU A 92 -4.35 12.07 5.60
N THR A 93 -4.20 11.76 4.31
CA THR A 93 -3.48 10.59 3.81
C THR A 93 -2.71 10.96 2.55
N ASN A 94 -1.75 10.11 2.16
CA ASN A 94 -1.05 10.23 0.88
C ASN A 94 -2.01 10.13 -0.34
N LEU A 95 -3.20 9.54 -0.16
CA LEU A 95 -4.26 9.55 -1.17
C LEU A 95 -5.19 10.75 -0.96
N ASP A 96 -5.49 11.45 -2.06
CA ASP A 96 -6.42 12.57 -2.07
C ASP A 96 -7.43 12.44 -3.24
N PRO A 97 -8.75 12.39 -2.98
CA PRO A 97 -9.37 12.38 -1.67
C PRO A 97 -9.05 11.10 -0.88
N PRO A 98 -9.07 11.15 0.47
CA PRO A 98 -8.84 9.97 1.29
C PRO A 98 -9.95 8.94 1.09
N LYS A 99 -9.63 7.66 1.31
CA LYS A 99 -10.63 6.58 1.18
C LYS A 99 -11.81 6.81 2.15
N ILE A 100 -13.03 6.60 1.66
CA ILE A 100 -14.23 6.66 2.49
C ILE A 100 -14.29 5.40 3.36
N ILE A 101 -14.25 5.59 4.68
CA ILE A 101 -14.33 4.51 5.64
C ILE A 101 -15.81 4.20 5.90
N PRO A 102 -16.24 2.93 5.93
CA PRO A 102 -17.61 2.58 6.29
C PRO A 102 -17.98 3.09 7.68
N LYS A 103 -19.25 3.44 7.87
CA LYS A 103 -19.77 3.88 9.16
C LYS A 103 -19.42 2.87 10.28
N GLY A 104 -18.86 3.39 11.37
CA GLY A 104 -18.46 2.58 12.53
C GLY A 104 -17.20 1.74 12.32
N CYS A 105 -16.49 1.88 11.21
CA CYS A 105 -15.26 1.16 10.90
C CYS A 105 -14.02 2.06 10.98
N TYR A 106 -12.86 1.42 10.91
CA TYR A 106 -11.53 2.03 10.96
C TYR A 106 -10.76 1.67 9.69
N ASP A 107 -9.83 2.51 9.29
CA ASP A 107 -8.88 2.26 8.19
C ASP A 107 -7.52 1.87 8.76
N CYS A 108 -7.11 0.63 8.51
CA CYS A 108 -5.90 0.03 9.06
C CYS A 108 -4.70 0.13 8.10
N GLY A 109 -4.86 0.80 6.96
CA GLY A 109 -3.82 0.93 5.94
C GLY A 109 -3.81 -0.21 4.92
N ASP A 110 -4.21 -1.42 5.31
CA ASP A 110 -4.39 -2.58 4.42
C ASP A 110 -5.85 -3.00 4.22
N GLY A 111 -6.78 -2.34 4.92
CA GLY A 111 -8.20 -2.68 4.86
C GLY A 111 -9.06 -1.91 5.86
N PHE A 112 -10.35 -2.23 5.85
CA PHE A 112 -11.32 -1.70 6.80
C PHE A 112 -11.58 -2.68 7.93
N TYR A 113 -11.51 -2.18 9.16
CA TYR A 113 -11.76 -2.92 10.37
C TYR A 113 -13.11 -2.58 10.99
N ASN A 114 -13.88 -3.61 11.35
CA ASN A 114 -15.12 -3.46 12.10
C ASN A 114 -14.93 -3.94 13.56
N PRO A 115 -15.02 -3.05 14.56
CA PRO A 115 -14.79 -3.40 15.96
C PRO A 115 -15.86 -4.31 16.54
N LYS A 116 -17.07 -4.34 15.97
CA LYS A 116 -18.17 -5.21 16.44
C LYS A 116 -17.98 -6.66 16.05
N THR A 117 -17.48 -6.89 14.83
CA THR A 117 -17.25 -8.25 14.31
C THR A 117 -15.82 -8.72 14.52
N ARG A 118 -14.90 -7.82 14.89
CA ARG A 118 -13.44 -8.07 14.98
C ARG A 118 -12.83 -8.54 13.64
N ILE A 119 -13.41 -8.12 12.51
CA ILE A 119 -12.95 -8.54 11.16
C ILE A 119 -12.29 -7.38 10.43
N VAL A 120 -11.17 -7.67 9.78
CA VAL A 120 -10.54 -6.82 8.77
C VAL A 120 -10.88 -7.36 7.38
N VAL A 121 -11.41 -6.49 6.52
CA VAL A 121 -11.60 -6.76 5.09
C VAL A 121 -10.71 -5.83 4.27
N ASP A 122 -10.25 -6.26 3.10
CA ASP A 122 -9.52 -5.39 2.19
C ASP A 122 -10.42 -4.26 1.65
N TYR A 123 -9.82 -3.35 0.88
CA TYR A 123 -10.57 -2.24 0.27
C TYR A 123 -11.64 -2.67 -0.75
N ASN A 124 -11.60 -3.92 -1.22
CA ASN A 124 -12.58 -4.55 -2.11
C ASN A 124 -13.62 -5.39 -1.34
N ARG A 125 -13.66 -5.31 0.00
CA ARG A 125 -14.56 -6.08 0.90
C ARG A 125 -14.28 -7.57 0.98
N LYS A 126 -13.12 -8.05 0.52
CA LYS A 126 -12.71 -9.43 0.72
C LYS A 126 -12.16 -9.61 2.13
N PHE A 127 -12.52 -10.72 2.78
CA PHE A 127 -11.97 -11.09 4.08
C PHE A 127 -10.44 -11.15 4.05
N LEU A 128 -9.80 -10.51 5.03
CA LEU A 128 -8.35 -10.61 5.26
C LEU A 128 -8.05 -11.43 6.51
N ARG A 129 -8.55 -11.00 7.67
CA ARG A 129 -8.26 -11.63 8.97
C ARG A 129 -9.28 -11.27 10.04
N ASN A 130 -9.27 -12.04 11.12
CA ASN A 130 -9.84 -11.64 12.41
C ASN A 130 -8.74 -10.96 13.23
N ALA A 131 -9.04 -9.81 13.83
CA ALA A 131 -8.11 -9.13 14.71
C ALA A 131 -8.10 -9.78 16.10
N ASP A 132 -6.92 -10.06 16.63
CA ASP A 132 -6.75 -10.43 18.02
C ASP A 132 -6.93 -9.21 18.95
N ASP A 133 -6.77 -9.40 20.26
CA ASP A 133 -6.99 -8.33 21.23
C ASP A 133 -5.92 -7.24 21.15
N ASP A 134 -4.66 -7.59 20.85
CA ASP A 134 -3.58 -6.61 20.71
C ASP A 134 -3.78 -5.74 19.47
N GLU A 135 -4.11 -6.35 18.32
CA GLU A 135 -4.43 -5.64 17.09
C GLU A 135 -5.70 -4.80 17.27
N HIS A 136 -6.72 -5.31 17.96
CA HIS A 136 -7.93 -4.54 18.27
C HIS A 136 -7.61 -3.25 19.03
N GLU A 137 -6.91 -3.36 20.15
CA GLU A 137 -6.55 -2.21 20.98
C GLU A 137 -5.66 -1.22 20.24
N TRP A 138 -4.72 -1.74 19.43
CA TRP A 138 -3.89 -0.90 18.59
C TRP A 138 -4.75 -0.13 17.57
N ILE A 139 -5.62 -0.80 16.81
CA ILE A 139 -6.48 -0.18 15.80
C ILE A 139 -7.37 0.90 16.42
N LEU A 140 -8.03 0.60 17.54
CA LEU A 140 -8.92 1.58 18.20
C LEU A 140 -8.19 2.86 18.62
N ARG A 141 -6.91 2.72 19.01
CA ARG A 141 -6.07 3.81 19.49
C ARG A 141 -5.44 4.63 18.37
N THR A 142 -5.01 3.99 17.28
CA THR A 142 -4.08 4.61 16.32
C THR A 142 -4.68 4.82 14.92
N CYS A 143 -5.65 4.03 14.52
CA CYS A 143 -6.17 4.07 13.15
C CYS A 143 -7.19 5.18 12.93
N ARG A 144 -7.25 5.64 11.68
CA ARG A 144 -8.24 6.61 11.21
C ARG A 144 -9.64 6.02 11.28
N LYS A 145 -10.60 6.83 11.69
CA LYS A 145 -11.98 6.43 12.00
C LYS A 145 -12.93 7.05 11.01
N ALA A 146 -14.04 6.38 10.74
CA ALA A 146 -15.04 6.89 9.79
C ALA A 146 -15.62 8.27 10.13
N TRP A 147 -15.56 8.67 11.39
CA TRP A 147 -16.03 9.96 11.89
C TRP A 147 -14.92 10.99 12.08
N ASP A 148 -13.67 10.69 11.72
CA ASP A 148 -12.60 11.70 11.74
C ASP A 148 -12.80 12.78 10.67
N LEU A 149 -13.64 12.50 9.66
CA LEU A 149 -13.96 13.42 8.55
C LEU A 149 -15.26 14.22 8.75
N THR A 150 -16.00 14.02 9.86
CA THR A 150 -17.29 14.72 10.08
C THR A 150 -17.15 16.06 10.81
N ALA A 151 -15.94 16.49 11.16
CA ALA A 151 -15.70 17.88 11.50
C ALA A 151 -15.43 18.65 10.20
N GLU A 152 -16.50 18.90 9.43
CA GLU A 152 -16.55 20.18 8.74
C GLU A 152 -16.37 21.21 9.85
N GLU A 153 -15.19 21.81 9.94
CA GLU A 153 -15.07 23.07 10.66
C GLU A 153 -16.01 24.02 9.91
N GLU A 154 -17.26 24.14 10.37
CA GLU A 154 -18.13 25.23 9.95
C GLU A 154 -17.28 26.49 10.14
N PRO A 155 -17.09 27.30 9.08
CA PRO A 155 -16.34 28.53 9.21
C PRO A 155 -17.00 29.31 10.34
N LYS A 156 -16.25 29.56 11.41
CA LYS A 156 -16.75 30.35 12.53
C LYS A 156 -17.21 31.70 11.96
N PRO A 157 -18.43 32.14 12.28
CA PRO A 157 -18.97 33.41 11.78
C PRO A 157 -18.13 34.61 12.24
#